data_AF-A0A1E5VV11-F1
#
_entry.id   AF-A0A1E5VV11-F1
#
_cell.length_a   1.000
_cell.length_b   1.000
_cell.length_c   1.000
_cell.angle_alpha   90.00
_cell.angle_beta   90.00
_cell.angle_gamma   90.00
#
_symmetry.space_group_name_H-M   'P 1'
#
loop_
_entity.id
_entity.type
_entity.pdbx_description
1 polymer ?
#
loop_
_entity_poly.entity_id
_entity_poly.type
_entity_poly.pdbx_seq_one_letter_code
_entity_poly.pdbx_strand_id
1 'polypeptide(L)'
;MAFWESCCGKGNECDNCDCGWKTLAIWAGIIVGVGGLITVLVIAFAVVFPPKATADDAVLGRFALAPGSPATNSTISYNATATVSLWNPNIYRAIEYGPLAVAFSFNGSTFDESATILGFEHKARKTATVRVTVGGVAKPIKLTAPGVKEFSAENDTGKFDVEMRLDTVMQYKGRSAKCPLVVICPLQLQLVDPTVAATAFQRTKCTILRAKNECCACFGPYRRFACGFCIGLAIIAAVAVIVVLAVGYGHAAQPRFDVEDASLARFALATSPSAALSYNLTLTLAVRNPNWAMGATFRSLEADYLFDAQRFDRVEVAAPGYVLPARKTVVFRLSSGADAVSVTLGSAGVKAYKKQSDKGVFDIEAALLGEVKYQLHSSWCRLEAKCPLKLQLAGQDGGAVVFQKTSCEVLRSSQRGC
;
A
#
# COMPACT_ATOMS: atom_id res chain seq x y z
N MET A 1 -25.16 -7.85 1.81
CA MET A 1 -25.06 -7.98 3.28
C MET A 1 -25.35 -9.42 3.73
N ALA A 2 -24.76 -10.44 3.10
CA ALA A 2 -25.07 -11.86 3.35
C ALA A 2 -23.81 -12.71 3.59
N PHE A 3 -22.77 -12.14 4.22
CA PHE A 3 -21.50 -12.84 4.46
C PHE A 3 -21.22 -13.11 5.96
N TRP A 4 -22.11 -12.69 6.86
CA TRP A 4 -21.87 -12.76 8.31
C TRP A 4 -22.56 -13.93 9.03
N GLU A 5 -23.47 -14.66 8.39
CA GLU A 5 -24.28 -15.69 9.09
C GLU A 5 -23.61 -17.06 9.24
N SER A 6 -22.47 -17.34 8.59
CA SER A 6 -21.79 -18.63 8.74
C SER A 6 -20.78 -18.70 9.89
N CYS A 7 -20.56 -17.62 10.66
CA CYS A 7 -19.54 -17.62 11.72
C CYS A 7 -20.02 -18.11 13.10
N CYS A 8 -21.31 -18.40 13.28
CA CYS A 8 -21.86 -18.93 14.53
C CYS A 8 -22.64 -20.23 14.28
N GLY A 9 -21.92 -21.32 14.06
CA GLY A 9 -22.49 -22.66 14.15
C GLY A 9 -22.91 -22.97 15.59
N LYS A 10 -24.14 -23.44 15.78
CA LYS A 10 -24.61 -24.03 17.04
C LYS A 10 -23.83 -25.32 17.31
N GLY A 11 -22.86 -25.27 18.21
CA GLY A 11 -22.10 -26.44 18.66
C GLY A 11 -20.78 -26.00 19.29
N ASN A 12 -20.62 -26.27 20.58
CA ASN A 12 -19.47 -25.88 21.40
C ASN A 12 -18.23 -26.71 21.07
N GLU A 13 -17.61 -26.49 19.91
CA GLU A 13 -16.30 -27.08 19.59
C GLU A 13 -15.46 -26.07 18.81
N CYS A 14 -14.71 -25.24 19.54
CA CYS A 14 -13.87 -24.18 18.99
C CYS A 14 -12.41 -24.65 18.88
N ASP A 15 -12.15 -25.59 17.97
CA ASP A 15 -10.80 -25.87 17.51
C ASP A 15 -10.57 -25.22 16.12
N ASN A 16 -9.49 -24.43 16.03
CA ASN A 16 -8.98 -23.69 14.85
C ASN A 16 -9.59 -22.32 14.49
N CYS A 17 -9.30 -21.31 15.32
CA CYS A 17 -9.37 -19.89 14.92
C CYS A 17 -8.13 -19.37 14.13
N ASP A 18 -7.22 -20.25 13.67
CA ASP A 18 -6.01 -19.84 12.92
C ASP A 18 -6.28 -19.64 11.40
N CYS A 19 -7.48 -20.01 10.93
CA CYS A 19 -7.88 -19.91 9.51
C CYS A 19 -8.38 -18.51 9.09
N GLY A 20 -8.79 -17.66 10.04
CA GLY A 20 -9.39 -16.36 9.71
C GLY A 20 -8.40 -15.34 9.15
N TRP A 21 -7.23 -15.19 9.77
CA TRP A 21 -6.31 -14.10 9.44
C TRP A 21 -5.51 -14.35 8.15
N LYS A 22 -5.04 -15.59 7.92
CA LYS A 22 -4.36 -15.91 6.64
C LYS A 22 -5.29 -15.64 5.45
N THR A 23 -6.55 -16.03 5.58
CA THR A 23 -7.58 -15.80 4.57
C THR A 23 -7.81 -14.30 4.36
N LEU A 24 -7.95 -13.52 5.44
CA LEU A 24 -8.10 -12.06 5.36
C LEU A 24 -6.88 -11.36 4.71
N ALA A 25 -5.67 -11.78 5.05
CA ALA A 25 -4.44 -11.21 4.47
C ALA A 25 -4.31 -11.52 2.97
N ILE A 26 -4.67 -12.74 2.56
CA ILE A 26 -4.69 -13.14 1.14
C ILE A 26 -5.71 -12.31 0.37
N TRP A 27 -6.94 -12.17 0.89
CA TRP A 27 -7.98 -11.37 0.24
C TRP A 27 -7.62 -9.88 0.19
N ALA A 28 -7.02 -9.32 1.23
CA ALA A 28 -6.52 -7.94 1.22
C ALA A 28 -5.44 -7.74 0.15
N GLY A 29 -4.49 -8.67 0.03
CA GLY A 29 -3.48 -8.66 -1.03
C GLY A 29 -4.09 -8.73 -2.43
N ILE A 30 -5.09 -9.59 -2.64
CA ILE A 30 -5.82 -9.71 -3.91
C ILE A 30 -6.54 -8.40 -4.24
N ILE A 31 -7.25 -7.79 -3.28
CA ILE A 31 -7.98 -6.54 -3.49
C ILE A 31 -7.03 -5.41 -3.86
N VAL A 32 -5.88 -5.30 -3.20
CA VAL A 32 -4.86 -4.28 -3.55
C VAL A 32 -4.26 -4.55 -4.92
N GLY A 33 -3.91 -5.80 -5.23
CA GLY A 33 -3.34 -6.17 -6.54
C GLY A 33 -4.32 -5.93 -7.69
N VAL A 34 -5.55 -6.39 -7.54
CA VAL A 34 -6.63 -6.23 -8.54
C VAL A 34 -7.05 -4.76 -8.65
N GLY A 35 -7.19 -4.05 -7.52
CA GLY A 35 -7.51 -2.62 -7.50
C GLY A 35 -6.42 -1.78 -8.15
N GLY A 36 -5.14 -2.09 -7.90
CA GLY A 36 -4.00 -1.47 -8.55
C GLY A 36 -4.00 -1.70 -10.06
N LEU A 37 -4.20 -2.95 -10.49
CA LEU A 37 -4.29 -3.30 -11.91
C LEU A 37 -5.44 -2.56 -12.60
N ILE A 38 -6.63 -2.54 -12.01
CA ILE A 38 -7.79 -1.81 -12.54
C ILE A 38 -7.48 -0.31 -12.63
N THR A 39 -6.83 0.28 -11.63
CA THR A 39 -6.46 1.70 -11.65
C THR A 39 -5.51 2.01 -12.79
N VAL A 40 -4.49 1.16 -12.99
CA VAL A 40 -3.54 1.30 -14.11
C VAL A 40 -4.26 1.19 -15.45
N LEU A 41 -5.17 0.23 -15.59
CA LEU A 41 -5.98 0.07 -16.80
C LEU A 41 -6.86 1.30 -17.04
N VAL A 42 -7.57 1.79 -16.02
CA VAL A 42 -8.41 3.00 -16.13
C VAL A 42 -7.57 4.21 -16.56
N ILE A 43 -6.42 4.44 -15.94
CA ILE A 43 -5.53 5.55 -16.33
C ILE A 43 -5.06 5.37 -17.78
N ALA A 44 -4.60 4.17 -18.16
CA ALA A 44 -4.09 3.88 -19.49
C ALA A 44 -5.15 4.03 -20.60
N PHE A 45 -6.43 3.76 -20.31
CA PHE A 45 -7.51 3.80 -21.30
C PHE A 45 -8.35 5.08 -21.27
N ALA A 46 -8.47 5.75 -20.12
CA ALA A 46 -9.31 6.95 -19.94
C ALA A 46 -8.53 8.26 -20.14
N VAL A 47 -7.25 8.32 -19.75
CA VAL A 47 -6.46 9.55 -19.88
C VAL A 47 -5.91 9.67 -21.29
N VAL A 48 -6.17 10.82 -21.91
CA VAL A 48 -5.73 11.14 -23.27
C VAL A 48 -4.90 12.40 -23.20
N PHE A 49 -3.73 12.35 -23.83
CA PHE A 49 -2.77 13.44 -23.87
C PHE A 49 -2.84 14.15 -25.23
N PRO A 50 -2.71 15.49 -25.25
CA PRO A 50 -2.61 16.23 -26.51
C PRO A 50 -1.34 15.83 -27.27
N PRO A 51 -1.32 15.98 -28.60
CA PRO A 51 -0.11 15.77 -29.39
C PRO A 51 0.99 16.75 -28.95
N LYS A 52 2.24 16.45 -29.29
CA LYS A 52 3.37 17.41 -29.14
C LYS A 52 3.84 17.81 -30.54
N ALA A 53 4.16 19.08 -30.74
CA ALA A 53 4.53 19.61 -32.05
C ALA A 53 5.93 20.24 -32.01
N THR A 54 6.74 19.97 -33.02
CA THR A 54 8.05 20.60 -33.25
C THR A 54 8.21 20.99 -34.70
N ALA A 55 8.83 22.14 -34.98
CA ALA A 55 9.30 22.45 -36.32
C ALA A 55 10.72 21.88 -36.46
N ASP A 56 10.91 20.98 -37.42
CA ASP A 56 12.16 20.22 -37.57
C ASP A 56 13.09 20.86 -38.60
N ASP A 57 12.54 21.51 -39.61
CA ASP A 57 13.27 22.24 -40.65
C ASP A 57 12.39 23.34 -41.23
N ALA A 58 12.97 24.49 -41.56
CA ALA A 58 12.27 25.55 -42.26
C ALA A 58 13.25 26.41 -43.08
N VAL A 59 12.90 26.63 -44.35
CA VAL A 59 13.73 27.27 -45.37
C VAL A 59 12.96 28.42 -46.00
N LEU A 60 13.62 29.56 -46.14
CA LEU A 60 13.08 30.75 -46.78
C LEU A 60 13.93 31.06 -48.03
N GLY A 61 13.40 30.73 -49.20
CA GLY A 61 14.07 30.98 -50.48
C GLY A 61 13.84 32.39 -51.01
N ARG A 62 12.80 33.09 -50.53
CA ARG A 62 12.54 34.49 -50.85
C ARG A 62 11.72 35.14 -49.75
N PHE A 63 12.04 36.38 -49.39
CA PHE A 63 11.24 37.21 -48.51
C PHE A 63 11.58 38.68 -48.77
N ALA A 64 10.79 39.32 -49.63
CA ALA A 64 11.03 40.70 -50.08
C ALA A 64 9.77 41.53 -49.89
N LEU A 65 9.89 42.62 -49.12
CA LEU A 65 8.83 43.58 -48.87
C LEU A 65 8.99 44.80 -49.78
N ALA A 66 7.93 45.16 -50.50
CA ALA A 66 7.79 46.42 -51.19
C ALA A 66 6.85 47.33 -50.36
N PRO A 67 7.40 48.31 -49.63
CA PRO A 67 6.63 49.15 -48.74
C PRO A 67 5.66 50.05 -49.52
N GLY A 68 4.39 50.05 -49.10
CA GLY A 68 3.38 50.95 -49.63
C GLY A 68 3.35 52.28 -48.88
N SER A 69 2.79 53.33 -49.49
CA SER A 69 2.45 54.58 -48.81
C SER A 69 0.94 54.82 -48.95
N PRO A 70 0.12 54.61 -47.90
CA PRO A 70 0.48 54.26 -46.51
C PRO A 70 1.00 52.82 -46.34
N ALA A 71 1.73 52.56 -45.25
CA ALA A 71 2.39 51.27 -44.93
C ALA A 71 1.45 50.04 -44.95
N THR A 72 0.15 50.26 -44.77
CA THR A 72 -0.89 49.23 -44.85
C THR A 72 -1.09 48.65 -46.26
N ASN A 73 -0.55 49.32 -47.30
CA ASN A 73 -0.62 48.90 -48.70
C ASN A 73 0.69 48.25 -49.16
N SER A 74 1.51 47.77 -48.24
CA SER A 74 2.74 47.06 -48.57
C SER A 74 2.44 45.74 -49.26
N THR A 75 3.33 45.32 -50.14
CA THR A 75 3.24 44.01 -50.80
C THR A 75 4.48 43.18 -50.49
N ILE A 76 4.31 41.87 -50.39
CA ILE A 76 5.37 40.93 -50.04
C ILE A 76 5.48 39.81 -51.07
N SER A 77 6.71 39.46 -51.40
CA SER A 77 7.03 38.31 -52.25
C SER A 77 7.83 37.31 -51.45
N TYR A 78 7.34 36.07 -51.36
CA TYR A 78 7.94 35.05 -50.50
C TYR A 78 7.92 33.66 -51.14
N ASN A 79 8.84 32.82 -50.68
CA ASN A 79 8.86 31.38 -50.93
C ASN A 79 9.41 30.72 -49.68
N ALA A 80 8.55 30.03 -48.94
CA ALA A 80 8.89 29.39 -47.68
C ALA A 80 8.49 27.92 -47.71
N THR A 81 9.34 27.07 -47.14
CA THR A 81 9.04 25.67 -46.88
C THR A 81 9.29 25.37 -45.41
N ALA A 82 8.32 24.77 -44.73
CA ALA A 82 8.44 24.37 -43.33
C ALA A 82 8.05 22.91 -43.15
N THR A 83 8.73 22.20 -42.25
CA THR A 83 8.41 20.84 -41.85
C THR A 83 8.08 20.78 -40.36
N VAL A 84 6.90 20.24 -40.06
CA VAL A 84 6.41 20.09 -38.69
C VAL A 84 6.26 18.62 -38.37
N SER A 85 6.83 18.22 -37.24
CA SER A 85 6.62 16.90 -36.64
C SER A 85 5.60 16.97 -35.52
N LEU A 86 4.57 16.15 -35.64
CA LEU A 86 3.55 15.92 -34.64
C LEU A 86 3.79 14.55 -33.99
N TRP A 87 4.03 14.52 -32.68
CA TRP A 87 4.16 13.30 -31.90
C TRP A 87 2.85 12.98 -31.17
N ASN A 88 2.36 11.74 -31.31
CA ASN A 88 1.22 11.24 -30.55
C ASN A 88 1.72 10.48 -29.30
N PRO A 89 1.62 11.07 -28.09
CA PRO A 89 2.07 10.42 -26.86
C PRO A 89 1.15 9.29 -26.38
N ASN A 90 -0.07 9.20 -26.91
CA ASN A 90 -1.06 8.21 -26.46
C ASN A 90 -0.61 6.79 -26.81
N ILE A 91 -0.87 5.86 -25.89
CA ILE A 91 -0.42 4.46 -26.00
C ILE A 91 -1.33 3.66 -26.95
N TYR A 92 -2.65 3.86 -26.86
CA TYR A 92 -3.64 3.04 -27.57
C TYR A 92 -4.52 3.79 -28.57
N ARG A 93 -4.49 5.13 -28.56
CA ARG A 93 -5.43 5.93 -29.36
C ARG A 93 -4.73 6.65 -30.50
N ALA A 94 -5.21 6.38 -31.72
CA ALA A 94 -4.91 7.20 -32.88
C ALA A 94 -5.69 8.53 -32.80
N ILE A 95 -5.15 9.55 -33.46
CA ILE A 95 -5.77 10.87 -33.62
C ILE A 95 -6.10 11.04 -35.09
N GLU A 96 -7.35 11.32 -35.42
CA GLU A 96 -7.75 11.71 -36.76
C GLU A 96 -7.73 13.23 -36.84
N TYR A 97 -6.92 13.77 -37.76
CA TYR A 97 -6.91 15.18 -38.07
C TYR A 97 -7.82 15.44 -39.27
N GLY A 98 -8.68 16.46 -39.18
CA GLY A 98 -9.34 17.05 -40.33
C GLY A 98 -8.33 17.85 -41.19
N PRO A 99 -8.80 18.53 -42.24
CA PRO A 99 -7.95 19.41 -43.03
C PRO A 99 -7.24 20.43 -42.14
N LEU A 100 -5.95 20.66 -42.38
CA LEU A 100 -5.15 21.62 -41.65
C LEU A 100 -5.01 22.88 -42.50
N ALA A 101 -5.62 23.98 -42.06
CA ALA A 101 -5.40 25.29 -42.64
C ALA A 101 -4.08 25.85 -42.09
N VAL A 102 -3.20 26.30 -42.97
CA VAL A 102 -1.89 26.85 -42.59
C VAL A 102 -1.85 28.32 -42.92
N ALA A 103 -1.45 29.12 -41.94
CA ALA A 103 -1.24 30.55 -42.08
C ALA A 103 0.18 30.93 -41.65
N PHE A 104 0.78 31.88 -42.36
CA PHE A 104 2.05 32.48 -41.99
C PHE A 104 1.86 33.96 -41.66
N SER A 105 2.44 34.38 -40.55
CA SER A 105 2.38 35.76 -40.07
C SER A 105 3.76 36.32 -39.75
N PHE A 106 3.90 37.62 -40.00
CA PHE A 106 5.08 38.41 -39.67
C PHE A 106 4.64 39.63 -38.85
N ASN A 107 5.24 39.83 -37.67
CA ASN A 107 4.85 40.86 -36.70
C ASN A 107 3.32 40.95 -36.50
N GLY A 108 2.68 39.80 -36.26
CA GLY A 108 1.23 39.69 -36.05
C GLY A 108 0.34 39.87 -37.29
N SER A 109 0.88 40.21 -38.46
CA SER A 109 0.13 40.34 -39.71
C SER A 109 0.28 39.10 -40.59
N THR A 110 -0.84 38.46 -40.91
CA THR A 110 -0.89 37.30 -41.82
C THR A 110 -0.59 37.73 -43.26
N PHE A 111 0.33 37.02 -43.91
CA PHE A 111 0.71 37.25 -45.31
C PHE A 111 0.43 36.06 -46.23
N ASP A 112 0.20 34.88 -45.67
CA ASP A 112 -0.27 33.70 -46.41
C ASP A 112 -1.30 32.92 -45.59
N GLU A 113 -2.33 32.40 -46.28
CA GLU A 113 -3.35 31.48 -45.76
C GLU A 113 -3.74 30.46 -46.86
N SER A 114 -2.87 30.24 -47.84
CA SER A 114 -3.24 29.48 -49.06
C SER A 114 -3.02 27.97 -48.93
N ALA A 115 -2.18 27.54 -48.00
CA ALA A 115 -1.87 26.13 -47.81
C ALA A 115 -2.92 25.41 -46.97
N THR A 116 -3.45 24.31 -47.51
CA THR A 116 -4.27 23.35 -46.77
C THR A 116 -3.69 21.94 -46.93
N ILE A 117 -3.47 21.24 -45.82
CA ILE A 117 -3.04 19.84 -45.85
C ILE A 117 -4.27 18.96 -45.64
N LEU A 118 -4.35 17.84 -46.38
CA LEU A 118 -5.39 16.85 -46.20
C LEU A 118 -5.34 16.23 -44.80
N GLY A 119 -6.51 15.94 -44.25
CA GLY A 119 -6.61 15.22 -42.99
C GLY A 119 -5.95 13.84 -43.05
N PHE A 120 -5.42 13.39 -41.92
CA PHE A 120 -4.72 12.10 -41.83
C PHE A 120 -4.92 11.43 -40.48
N GLU A 121 -4.80 10.10 -40.45
CA GLU A 121 -4.80 9.31 -39.22
C GLU A 121 -3.38 9.25 -38.63
N HIS A 122 -3.24 9.71 -37.40
CA HIS A 122 -2.01 9.73 -36.64
C HIS A 122 -1.99 8.64 -35.58
N LYS A 123 -1.29 7.55 -35.90
CA LYS A 123 -1.19 6.35 -35.05
C LYS A 123 -0.61 6.64 -33.67
N ALA A 124 -1.02 5.84 -32.69
CA ALA A 124 -0.51 5.88 -31.32
C ALA A 124 1.01 5.69 -31.28
N ARG A 125 1.72 6.45 -30.43
CA ARG A 125 3.20 6.38 -30.28
C ARG A 125 3.97 6.52 -31.60
N LYS A 126 3.45 7.30 -32.55
CA LYS A 126 4.13 7.60 -33.82
C LYS A 126 4.28 9.11 -34.01
N THR A 127 5.25 9.47 -34.84
CA THR A 127 5.44 10.84 -35.34
C THR A 127 4.83 10.93 -36.73
N ALA A 128 4.05 11.97 -36.98
CA ALA A 128 3.61 12.34 -38.31
C ALA A 128 4.35 13.61 -38.74
N THR A 129 4.92 13.60 -39.93
CA THR A 129 5.64 14.74 -40.50
C THR A 129 4.77 15.41 -41.56
N VAL A 130 4.71 16.73 -41.49
CA VAL A 130 3.92 17.56 -42.40
C VAL A 130 4.86 18.57 -43.03
N ARG A 131 4.98 18.51 -44.36
CA ARG A 131 5.76 19.49 -45.14
C ARG A 131 4.80 20.48 -45.79
N VAL A 132 5.05 21.76 -45.58
CA VAL A 132 4.29 22.87 -46.12
C VAL A 132 5.20 23.68 -47.01
N THR A 133 4.77 23.97 -48.23
CA THR A 133 5.47 24.86 -49.16
C THR A 133 4.49 25.93 -49.61
N VAL A 134 4.85 27.19 -49.39
CA VAL A 134 4.03 28.37 -49.71
C VAL A 134 4.86 29.36 -50.51
N GLY A 135 4.21 30.03 -51.45
CA GLY A 135 4.88 31.01 -52.27
C GLY A 135 3.89 32.01 -52.86
N GLY A 136 4.31 33.26 -52.93
CA GLY A 136 3.51 34.36 -53.45
C GLY A 136 4.40 35.47 -53.97
N VAL A 137 3.93 36.17 -54.99
CA VAL A 137 4.59 37.36 -55.54
C VAL A 137 3.64 38.54 -55.37
N ALA A 138 4.16 39.66 -54.87
CA ALA A 138 3.43 40.91 -54.66
C ALA A 138 2.07 40.74 -53.92
N LYS A 139 2.02 39.85 -52.92
CA LYS A 139 0.82 39.65 -52.10
C LYS A 139 0.62 40.84 -51.15
N PRO A 140 -0.59 41.37 -50.97
CA PRO A 140 -0.83 42.47 -50.05
C PRO A 140 -0.61 42.01 -48.61
N ILE A 141 0.09 42.83 -47.81
CA ILE A 141 0.29 42.62 -46.38
C ILE A 141 0.00 43.91 -45.62
N LYS A 142 -0.86 43.82 -44.60
CA LYS A 142 -1.23 44.97 -43.76
C LYS A 142 -0.23 45.12 -42.64
N LEU A 143 0.92 45.72 -42.92
CA LEU A 143 1.92 46.04 -41.90
C LEU A 143 1.70 47.44 -41.31
N THR A 144 2.09 47.59 -40.05
CA THR A 144 2.19 48.91 -39.40
C THR A 144 3.55 49.54 -39.75
N ALA A 145 3.70 50.86 -39.59
CA ALA A 145 4.99 51.53 -39.80
C ALA A 145 6.14 50.93 -38.94
N PRO A 146 5.92 50.54 -37.66
CA PRO A 146 6.88 49.75 -36.91
C PRO A 146 7.22 48.39 -37.55
N GLY A 147 6.25 47.66 -38.09
CA GLY A 147 6.49 46.37 -38.74
C GLY A 147 7.31 46.47 -40.03
N VAL A 148 7.16 47.56 -40.79
CA VAL A 148 8.04 47.83 -41.95
C VAL A 148 9.48 48.12 -41.50
N LYS A 149 9.65 48.85 -40.39
CA LYS A 149 10.98 49.13 -39.81
C LYS A 149 11.64 47.85 -39.28
N GLU A 150 10.88 46.99 -38.61
CA GLU A 150 11.37 45.69 -38.14
C GLU A 150 11.77 44.79 -39.30
N PHE A 151 10.96 44.73 -40.36
CA PHE A 151 11.35 44.02 -41.58
C PHE A 151 12.68 44.52 -42.15
N SER A 152 12.90 45.85 -42.21
CA SER A 152 14.19 46.38 -42.69
C SER A 152 15.36 45.97 -41.81
N ALA A 153 15.18 45.97 -40.48
CA ALA A 153 16.22 45.57 -39.54
C ALA A 153 16.53 44.06 -39.66
N GLU A 154 15.51 43.21 -39.78
CA GLU A 154 15.68 41.77 -39.98
C GLU A 154 16.31 41.46 -41.34
N ASN A 155 15.94 42.21 -42.38
CA ASN A 155 16.53 42.09 -43.72
C ASN A 155 18.02 42.42 -43.73
N ASP A 156 18.47 43.41 -42.94
CA ASP A 156 19.90 43.70 -42.77
C ASP A 156 20.66 42.54 -42.12
N THR A 157 20.00 41.75 -41.26
CA THR A 157 20.60 40.56 -40.61
C THR A 157 20.45 39.27 -41.41
N GLY A 158 19.54 39.24 -42.39
CA GLY A 158 19.19 38.04 -43.16
C GLY A 158 18.45 36.96 -42.37
N LYS A 159 17.95 37.28 -41.16
CA LYS A 159 17.18 36.39 -40.28
C LYS A 159 15.80 36.99 -40.05
N PHE A 160 14.78 36.19 -40.29
CA PHE A 160 13.39 36.61 -40.19
C PHE A 160 12.62 35.79 -39.16
N ASP A 161 11.95 36.47 -38.24
CA ASP A 161 11.09 35.81 -37.25
C ASP A 161 9.66 35.72 -37.80
N VAL A 162 9.30 34.51 -38.24
CA VAL A 162 8.01 34.21 -38.86
C VAL A 162 7.24 33.22 -37.99
N GLU A 163 5.96 33.51 -37.76
CA GLU A 163 5.07 32.60 -37.05
C GLU A 163 4.27 31.77 -38.06
N MET A 164 4.34 30.45 -37.93
CA MET A 164 3.48 29.53 -38.65
C MET A 164 2.38 29.03 -37.72
N ARG A 165 1.14 29.15 -38.18
CA ARG A 165 -0.05 28.70 -37.47
C ARG A 165 -0.77 27.62 -38.26
N LEU A 166 -1.08 26.50 -37.60
CA LEU A 166 -1.88 25.41 -38.16
C LEU A 166 -3.18 25.31 -37.37
N ASP A 167 -4.30 25.54 -38.06
CA ASP A 167 -5.65 25.39 -37.50
C ASP A 167 -6.30 24.12 -38.05
N THR A 168 -6.81 23.26 -37.16
CA THR A 168 -7.49 22.02 -37.55
C THR A 168 -8.51 21.59 -36.51
N VAL A 169 -9.29 20.57 -36.84
CA VAL A 169 -10.17 19.85 -35.92
C VAL A 169 -9.68 18.42 -35.82
N MET A 170 -9.36 17.98 -34.62
CA MET A 170 -8.92 16.60 -34.35
C MET A 170 -9.98 15.79 -33.61
N GLN A 171 -9.95 14.48 -33.79
CA GLN A 171 -10.81 13.53 -33.09
C GLN A 171 -10.00 12.33 -32.63
N TYR A 172 -10.17 11.92 -31.37
CA TYR A 172 -9.52 10.71 -30.87
C TYR A 172 -10.33 9.48 -31.28
N LYS A 173 -9.65 8.44 -31.79
CA LYS A 173 -10.31 7.19 -32.16
C LYS A 173 -11.04 6.57 -30.95
N GLY A 174 -12.31 6.24 -31.15
CA GLY A 174 -13.20 5.76 -30.10
C GLY A 174 -13.80 6.85 -29.20
N ARG A 175 -13.70 8.12 -29.58
CA ARG A 175 -14.46 9.23 -28.97
C ARG A 175 -15.28 9.94 -30.04
N SER A 176 -16.46 10.42 -29.66
CA SER A 176 -17.35 11.21 -30.52
C SER A 176 -17.01 12.70 -30.54
N ALA A 177 -16.26 13.19 -29.56
CA ALA A 177 -15.92 14.61 -29.45
C ALA A 177 -14.88 15.01 -30.50
N LYS A 178 -15.21 16.05 -31.27
CA LYS A 178 -14.32 16.76 -32.19
C LYS A 178 -13.77 18.00 -31.51
N CYS A 179 -12.50 18.30 -31.75
CA CYS A 179 -11.78 19.26 -30.94
C CYS A 179 -10.93 20.20 -31.78
N PRO A 180 -11.12 21.52 -31.65
CA PRO A 180 -10.28 22.48 -32.34
C PRO A 180 -8.85 22.40 -31.78
N LEU A 181 -7.88 22.33 -32.68
CA LEU A 181 -6.46 22.33 -32.37
C LEU A 181 -5.82 23.49 -33.14
N VAL A 182 -5.06 24.31 -32.42
CA VAL A 182 -4.25 25.36 -33.02
C VAL A 182 -2.80 25.13 -32.62
N VAL A 183 -1.91 24.97 -33.60
CA VAL A 183 -0.47 24.81 -33.37
C VAL A 183 0.22 26.07 -33.86
N ILE A 184 0.99 26.71 -33.00
CA ILE A 184 1.78 27.90 -33.32
C ILE A 184 3.25 27.54 -33.21
N CYS A 185 3.97 27.62 -34.32
CA CYS A 185 5.39 27.38 -34.41
C CYS A 185 6.11 28.70 -34.67
N PRO A 186 6.89 29.23 -33.71
CA PRO A 186 7.82 30.33 -34.00
C PRO A 186 8.97 29.77 -34.84
N LEU A 187 9.19 30.35 -36.02
CA LEU A 187 10.23 29.96 -36.97
C LEU A 187 11.20 31.13 -37.12
N GLN A 188 12.47 30.90 -36.80
CA GLN A 188 13.53 31.82 -37.16
C GLN A 188 14.14 31.34 -38.48
N LEU A 189 13.78 32.01 -39.56
CA LEU A 189 14.13 31.64 -40.92
C LEU A 189 15.35 32.42 -41.38
N GLN A 190 16.32 31.73 -41.98
CA GLN A 190 17.44 32.39 -42.67
C GLN A 190 17.16 32.40 -44.17
N LEU A 191 17.47 33.52 -44.83
CA LEU A 191 17.35 33.61 -46.28
C LEU A 191 18.45 32.74 -46.91
N VAL A 192 18.07 31.62 -47.53
CA VAL A 192 19.02 30.69 -48.16
C VAL A 192 19.12 31.03 -49.64
N ASP A 193 20.31 31.43 -50.07
CA ASP A 193 20.63 31.52 -51.49
C ASP A 193 20.69 30.08 -52.05
N PRO A 194 19.95 29.71 -53.11
CA PRO A 194 19.85 28.33 -53.62
C PRO A 194 21.19 27.69 -54.04
N THR A 195 22.29 28.44 -54.00
CA THR A 195 23.64 28.00 -54.37
C THR A 195 24.57 27.69 -53.18
N VAL A 196 24.15 27.97 -51.93
CA VAL A 196 24.95 27.72 -50.72
C VAL A 196 24.25 26.70 -49.81
N ALA A 197 24.98 25.70 -49.32
CA ALA A 197 24.45 24.69 -48.41
C ALA A 197 23.78 25.36 -47.19
N ALA A 198 22.48 25.12 -47.02
CA ALA A 198 21.68 25.72 -45.95
C ALA A 198 22.32 25.43 -44.56
N THR A 199 22.47 26.48 -43.76
CA THR A 199 22.78 26.37 -42.33
C THR A 199 21.67 25.59 -41.63
N ALA A 200 22.05 24.65 -40.74
CA ALA A 200 21.12 23.76 -40.08
C ALA A 200 20.09 24.55 -39.23
N PHE A 201 18.81 24.45 -39.61
CA PHE A 201 17.70 25.01 -38.83
C PHE A 201 17.69 24.42 -37.42
N GLN A 202 17.55 25.27 -36.40
CA GLN A 202 17.44 24.82 -35.01
C GLN A 202 16.02 24.38 -34.73
N ARG A 203 15.84 23.13 -34.34
CA ARG A 203 14.52 22.55 -34.03
C ARG A 203 13.80 23.38 -32.97
N THR A 204 12.65 23.97 -33.31
CA THR A 204 11.86 24.79 -32.38
C THR A 204 10.66 24.01 -31.85
N LYS A 205 10.31 24.27 -30.58
CA LYS A 205 9.09 23.72 -29.97
C LYS A 205 7.91 24.58 -30.42
N CYS A 206 6.85 23.93 -30.90
CA CYS A 206 5.60 24.62 -31.19
C CYS A 206 4.68 24.62 -29.97
N THR A 207 3.92 25.69 -29.82
CA THR A 207 2.90 25.86 -28.78
C THR A 207 1.58 25.33 -29.29
N ILE A 208 0.87 24.58 -28.45
CA ILE A 208 -0.45 24.04 -28.78
C ILE A 208 -1.52 24.77 -27.98
N LEU A 209 -2.41 25.45 -28.68
CA LEU A 209 -3.56 26.14 -28.11
C LEU A 209 -4.86 25.34 -28.35
N ARG A 210 -5.85 25.59 -27.51
CA ARG A 210 -7.24 25.08 -27.60
C ARG A 210 -7.47 23.56 -27.52
N ALA A 211 -6.43 22.72 -27.48
CA ALA A 211 -6.58 21.27 -27.25
C ALA A 211 -7.19 20.89 -25.88
N LYS A 212 -7.15 21.81 -24.89
CA LYS A 212 -7.24 21.47 -23.46
C LYS A 212 -8.64 21.61 -22.83
N ASN A 213 -9.56 22.40 -23.37
CA ASN A 213 -10.80 22.70 -22.64
C ASN A 213 -12.02 21.89 -23.11
N GLU A 214 -12.11 21.52 -24.39
CA GLU A 214 -13.28 20.81 -24.92
C GLU A 214 -13.00 19.33 -25.21
N CYS A 215 -11.77 18.99 -25.59
CA CYS A 215 -11.36 17.60 -25.85
C CYS A 215 -10.96 16.82 -24.59
N CYS A 216 -10.32 17.55 -23.68
CA CYS A 216 -10.11 17.12 -22.31
C CYS A 216 -11.30 17.51 -21.42
N ALA A 217 -12.49 17.89 -21.94
CA ALA A 217 -13.77 17.91 -21.19
C ALA A 217 -14.28 16.51 -20.84
N CYS A 218 -13.33 15.61 -20.82
CA CYS A 218 -13.33 14.47 -20.01
C CYS A 218 -13.26 15.02 -18.49
N PHE A 219 -12.87 16.27 -18.23
CA PHE A 219 -12.94 16.89 -16.88
C PHE A 219 -14.34 17.20 -16.31
N GLY A 220 -15.42 16.62 -16.85
CA GLY A 220 -16.71 16.49 -16.18
C GLY A 220 -17.05 15.00 -15.96
N PRO A 221 -17.99 14.70 -15.06
CA PRO A 221 -17.87 13.89 -13.82
C PRO A 221 -16.67 12.96 -13.50
N TYR A 222 -15.84 12.47 -14.43
CA TYR A 222 -14.97 11.33 -14.05
C TYR A 222 -13.65 11.70 -13.37
N ARG A 223 -13.14 12.95 -13.39
CA ARG A 223 -12.01 13.34 -12.51
C ARG A 223 -12.42 13.26 -11.03
N ARG A 224 -13.71 13.46 -10.72
CA ARG A 224 -14.28 13.20 -9.40
C ARG A 224 -14.37 11.71 -9.11
N PHE A 225 -14.65 10.87 -10.11
CA PHE A 225 -14.66 9.41 -9.94
C PHE A 225 -13.26 8.79 -9.88
N ALA A 226 -12.28 9.21 -10.68
CA ALA A 226 -10.93 8.67 -10.64
C ALA A 226 -10.18 9.15 -9.38
N CYS A 227 -10.30 10.44 -9.03
CA CYS A 227 -9.76 10.93 -7.77
C CYS A 227 -10.54 10.35 -6.57
N GLY A 228 -11.87 10.24 -6.68
CA GLY A 228 -12.73 9.61 -5.67
C GLY A 228 -12.50 8.10 -5.53
N PHE A 229 -12.11 7.40 -6.59
CA PHE A 229 -11.74 5.98 -6.56
C PHE A 229 -10.36 5.79 -5.94
N CYS A 230 -9.38 6.64 -6.26
CA CYS A 230 -8.08 6.62 -5.58
C CYS A 230 -8.21 6.98 -4.09
N ILE A 231 -9.02 7.99 -3.76
CA ILE A 231 -9.35 8.36 -2.38
C ILE A 231 -10.13 7.21 -1.71
N GLY A 232 -11.07 6.58 -2.42
CA GLY A 232 -11.83 5.43 -1.94
C GLY A 232 -10.94 4.24 -1.63
N LEU A 233 -10.00 3.90 -2.51
CA LEU A 233 -9.00 2.86 -2.27
C LEU A 233 -8.06 3.23 -1.12
N ALA A 234 -7.65 4.50 -1.01
CA ALA A 234 -6.84 4.97 0.11
C ALA A 234 -7.61 4.87 1.45
N ILE A 235 -8.90 5.21 1.46
CA ILE A 235 -9.77 5.06 2.62
C ILE A 235 -9.96 3.58 2.96
N ILE A 236 -10.23 2.71 1.98
CA ILE A 236 -10.36 1.26 2.20
C ILE A 236 -9.06 0.69 2.76
N ALA A 237 -7.90 1.09 2.22
CA ALA A 237 -6.60 0.68 2.73
C ALA A 237 -6.37 1.19 4.17
N ALA A 238 -6.70 2.45 4.44
CA ALA A 238 -6.61 3.02 5.78
C ALA A 238 -7.52 2.29 6.78
N VAL A 239 -8.77 2.02 6.40
CA VAL A 239 -9.73 1.24 7.20
C VAL A 239 -9.23 -0.18 7.42
N ALA A 240 -8.68 -0.84 6.40
CA ALA A 240 -8.10 -2.17 6.55
C ALA A 240 -6.93 -2.17 7.54
N VAL A 241 -6.04 -1.19 7.45
CA VAL A 241 -4.94 -1.01 8.43
C VAL A 241 -5.50 -0.78 9.83
N ILE A 242 -6.50 0.09 10.00
CA ILE A 242 -7.15 0.37 11.29
C ILE A 242 -7.79 -0.91 11.85
N VAL A 243 -8.49 -1.69 11.04
CA VAL A 243 -9.10 -2.96 11.47
C VAL A 243 -8.03 -3.97 11.88
N VAL A 244 -6.93 -4.10 11.13
CA VAL A 244 -5.82 -4.97 11.49
C VAL A 244 -5.19 -4.54 12.82
N LEU A 245 -5.00 -3.23 13.01
CA LEU A 245 -4.50 -2.68 14.27
C LEU A 245 -5.50 -2.91 15.42
N ALA A 246 -6.79 -2.69 15.21
CA ALA A 246 -7.83 -2.89 16.22
C ALA A 246 -7.97 -4.37 16.62
N VAL A 247 -7.87 -5.31 15.67
CA VAL A 247 -7.91 -6.74 15.97
C VAL A 247 -6.61 -7.22 16.62
N GLY A 248 -5.46 -6.75 16.11
CA GLY A 248 -4.15 -7.13 16.65
C GLY A 248 -3.88 -6.57 18.05
N TYR A 249 -4.34 -5.35 18.32
CA TYR A 249 -4.04 -4.62 19.54
C TYR A 249 -5.24 -4.37 20.46
N GLY A 250 -6.48 -4.64 20.04
CA GLY A 250 -7.68 -4.36 20.84
C GLY A 250 -8.13 -5.53 21.73
N HIS A 251 -7.74 -6.77 21.42
CA HIS A 251 -8.08 -7.93 22.24
C HIS A 251 -6.82 -8.70 22.64
N ALA A 252 -6.58 -8.81 23.94
CA ALA A 252 -5.45 -9.56 24.50
C ALA A 252 -5.96 -10.90 25.03
N ALA A 253 -5.67 -11.99 24.32
CA ALA A 253 -5.94 -13.33 24.78
C ALA A 253 -4.98 -13.71 25.91
N GLN A 254 -5.48 -14.43 26.91
CA GLN A 254 -4.68 -14.88 28.05
C GLN A 254 -3.63 -15.93 27.63
N PRO A 255 -2.48 -16.01 28.33
CA PRO A 255 -1.50 -17.06 28.08
C PRO A 255 -2.12 -18.44 28.34
N ARG A 256 -1.74 -19.43 27.52
CA ARG A 256 -2.10 -20.83 27.74
C ARG A 256 -1.01 -21.52 28.53
N PHE A 257 -1.42 -22.40 29.43
CA PHE A 257 -0.55 -23.15 30.32
C PHE A 257 -0.77 -24.63 30.10
N ASP A 258 0.30 -25.33 29.77
CA ASP A 258 0.31 -26.76 29.57
C ASP A 258 1.41 -27.37 30.44
N VAL A 259 1.13 -28.47 31.11
CA VAL A 259 2.14 -29.26 31.81
C VAL A 259 2.60 -30.36 30.87
N GLU A 260 3.84 -30.27 30.40
CA GLU A 260 4.41 -31.24 29.46
C GLU A 260 4.85 -32.52 30.17
N ASP A 261 5.42 -32.37 31.37
CA ASP A 261 5.92 -33.48 32.17
C ASP A 261 5.87 -33.12 33.65
N ALA A 262 5.60 -34.10 34.50
CA ALA A 262 5.59 -33.94 35.95
C ALA A 262 5.95 -35.26 36.61
N SER A 263 6.88 -35.23 37.58
CA SER A 263 7.29 -36.42 38.31
C SER A 263 7.39 -36.17 39.81
N LEU A 264 6.89 -37.13 40.59
CA LEU A 264 6.85 -37.10 42.04
C LEU A 264 7.77 -38.21 42.57
N ALA A 265 8.97 -37.85 42.99
CA ALA A 265 9.97 -38.80 43.49
C ALA A 265 9.77 -39.14 44.97
N ARG A 266 9.19 -38.21 45.74
CA ARG A 266 8.91 -38.41 47.15
C ARG A 266 7.65 -37.66 47.55
N PHE A 267 6.81 -38.29 48.37
CA PHE A 267 5.65 -37.68 48.98
C PHE A 267 5.31 -38.47 50.25
N ALA A 268 5.81 -38.00 51.40
CA ALA A 268 5.73 -38.70 52.67
C ALA A 268 5.20 -37.77 53.76
N LEU A 269 4.07 -38.11 54.39
CA LEU A 269 3.47 -37.33 55.47
C LEU A 269 3.79 -37.96 56.84
N ALA A 270 4.50 -37.20 57.68
CA ALA A 270 4.67 -37.49 59.10
C ALA A 270 3.62 -36.72 59.91
N THR A 271 2.92 -37.38 60.85
CA THR A 271 1.84 -36.76 61.64
C THR A 271 2.18 -36.53 63.11
N SER A 272 3.42 -36.80 63.53
CA SER A 272 3.88 -36.66 64.91
C SER A 272 5.30 -36.12 64.93
N PRO A 273 5.61 -35.00 65.64
CA PRO A 273 4.77 -34.24 66.57
C PRO A 273 3.78 -33.24 65.92
N SER A 274 3.92 -32.95 64.63
CA SER A 274 3.00 -32.14 63.82
C SER A 274 2.96 -32.68 62.38
N ALA A 275 1.98 -32.26 61.57
CA ALA A 275 1.90 -32.67 60.17
C ALA A 275 3.06 -32.05 59.36
N ALA A 276 4.05 -32.87 59.02
CA ALA A 276 5.21 -32.51 58.22
C ALA A 276 5.24 -33.35 56.94
N LEU A 277 5.34 -32.69 55.78
CA LEU A 277 5.37 -33.32 54.47
C LEU A 277 6.79 -33.26 53.90
N SER A 278 7.36 -34.43 53.59
CA SER A 278 8.55 -34.55 52.76
C SER A 278 8.14 -34.76 51.32
N TYR A 279 8.60 -33.93 50.40
CA TYR A 279 8.27 -34.08 48.98
C TYR A 279 9.46 -33.78 48.07
N ASN A 280 9.43 -34.35 46.86
CA ASN A 280 10.32 -34.01 45.77
C ASN A 280 9.51 -34.08 44.48
N LEU A 281 9.19 -32.91 43.93
CA LEU A 281 8.32 -32.70 42.78
C LEU A 281 9.09 -31.94 41.70
N THR A 282 9.06 -32.48 40.49
CA THR A 282 9.56 -31.79 39.29
C THR A 282 8.40 -31.56 38.33
N LEU A 283 8.32 -30.35 37.79
CA LEU A 283 7.23 -29.90 36.90
C LEU A 283 7.82 -29.18 35.70
N THR A 284 7.44 -29.59 34.49
CA THR A 284 7.79 -28.94 33.23
C THR A 284 6.57 -28.20 32.69
N LEU A 285 6.51 -26.89 32.92
CA LEU A 285 5.41 -26.03 32.52
C LEU A 285 5.71 -25.31 31.19
N ALA A 286 4.91 -25.55 30.17
CA ALA A 286 4.91 -24.80 28.93
C ALA A 286 3.92 -23.63 29.01
N VAL A 287 4.42 -22.41 28.83
CA VAL A 287 3.64 -21.18 28.78
C VAL A 287 3.63 -20.66 27.36
N ARG A 288 2.46 -20.57 26.74
CA ARG A 288 2.27 -20.10 25.36
C ARG A 288 1.54 -18.77 25.35
N ASN A 289 2.11 -17.77 24.66
CA ASN A 289 1.41 -16.53 24.35
C ASN A 289 0.66 -16.67 23.00
N PRO A 290 -0.67 -16.76 22.99
CA PRO A 290 -1.44 -16.85 21.75
C PRO A 290 -1.52 -15.52 21.00
N ASN A 291 -1.21 -14.39 21.64
CA ASN A 291 -1.27 -13.08 21.01
C ASN A 291 -0.22 -12.97 19.92
N TRP A 292 -0.64 -12.47 18.76
CA TRP A 292 0.23 -12.40 17.59
C TRP A 292 0.97 -11.09 17.44
N ALA A 293 0.43 -9.99 17.98
CA ALA A 293 1.01 -8.66 17.87
C ALA A 293 1.68 -8.17 19.17
N MET A 294 1.35 -8.77 20.32
CA MET A 294 1.79 -8.28 21.63
C MET A 294 2.60 -9.32 22.41
N GLY A 295 3.73 -8.87 22.99
CA GLY A 295 4.41 -9.58 24.07
C GLY A 295 3.65 -9.46 25.40
N ALA A 296 3.80 -10.46 26.25
CA ALA A 296 3.25 -10.52 27.59
C ALA A 296 4.38 -10.38 28.62
N THR A 297 4.37 -9.30 29.40
CA THR A 297 5.34 -9.04 30.48
C THR A 297 4.76 -9.51 31.80
N PHE A 298 5.46 -10.40 32.49
CA PHE A 298 5.08 -10.90 33.80
C PHE A 298 5.73 -10.04 34.90
N ARG A 299 4.93 -9.58 35.87
CA ARG A 299 5.44 -8.94 37.09
C ARG A 299 5.81 -9.99 38.14
N SER A 300 4.98 -11.01 38.25
CA SER A 300 5.21 -12.21 39.02
C SER A 300 4.46 -13.36 38.36
N LEU A 301 5.04 -14.55 38.40
CA LEU A 301 4.38 -15.80 38.05
C LEU A 301 4.86 -16.84 39.04
N GLU A 302 3.98 -17.23 39.95
CA GLU A 302 4.24 -18.19 41.02
C GLU A 302 3.36 -19.43 40.81
N ALA A 303 3.89 -20.60 41.13
CA ALA A 303 3.17 -21.86 41.20
C ALA A 303 3.02 -22.23 42.66
N ASP A 304 1.78 -22.19 43.15
CA ASP A 304 1.41 -22.73 44.46
C ASP A 304 1.06 -24.21 44.26
N TYR A 305 1.74 -25.11 44.99
CA TYR A 305 1.40 -26.53 44.99
C TYR A 305 0.45 -26.83 46.13
N LEU A 306 -0.69 -27.42 45.79
CA LEU A 306 -1.77 -27.71 46.71
C LEU A 306 -2.04 -29.21 46.76
N PHE A 307 -2.33 -29.68 47.97
CA PHE A 307 -2.87 -31.01 48.23
C PHE A 307 -4.14 -30.85 49.07
N ASP A 308 -5.25 -31.40 48.60
CA ASP A 308 -6.57 -31.23 49.25
C ASP A 308 -6.91 -29.74 49.52
N ALA A 309 -6.67 -28.89 48.52
CA ALA A 309 -6.82 -27.43 48.57
C ALA A 309 -5.95 -26.69 49.62
N GLN A 310 -5.00 -27.36 50.27
CA GLN A 310 -4.03 -26.76 51.17
C GLN A 310 -2.68 -26.61 50.47
N ARG A 311 -2.14 -25.38 50.46
CA ARG A 311 -0.83 -25.12 49.88
C ARG A 311 0.27 -25.69 50.77
N PHE A 312 1.16 -26.48 50.18
CA PHE A 312 2.35 -27.00 50.87
C PHE A 312 3.66 -26.40 50.35
N ASP A 313 3.68 -25.81 49.16
CA ASP A 313 4.88 -25.17 48.61
C ASP A 313 4.50 -24.03 47.65
N ARG A 314 5.46 -23.13 47.41
CA ARG A 314 5.36 -22.02 46.46
C ARG A 314 6.68 -21.86 45.73
N VAL A 315 6.62 -21.95 44.40
CA VAL A 315 7.80 -21.84 43.53
C VAL A 315 7.63 -20.67 42.56
N GLU A 316 8.68 -19.86 42.42
CA GLU A 316 8.72 -18.82 41.41
C GLU A 316 8.96 -19.44 40.02
N VAL A 317 8.05 -19.18 39.08
CA VAL A 317 8.12 -19.73 37.71
C VAL A 317 8.90 -18.82 36.77
N ALA A 318 8.63 -17.52 36.84
CA ALA A 318 9.28 -16.52 36.00
C ALA A 318 9.67 -15.30 36.83
N ALA A 319 10.91 -14.83 36.61
CA ALA A 319 11.44 -13.65 37.28
C ALA A 319 10.62 -12.39 36.96
N PRO A 320 10.52 -11.43 37.89
CA PRO A 320 9.88 -10.16 37.64
C PRO A 320 10.46 -9.45 36.42
N GLY A 321 9.58 -9.02 35.51
CA GLY A 321 9.96 -8.36 34.27
C GLY A 321 10.24 -9.32 33.11
N TYR A 322 10.08 -10.64 33.28
CA TYR A 322 10.20 -11.58 32.18
C TYR A 322 9.19 -11.27 31.06
N VAL A 323 9.66 -11.20 29.82
CA VAL A 323 8.84 -10.91 28.64
C VAL A 323 8.71 -12.15 27.78
N LEU A 324 7.47 -12.64 27.63
CA LEU A 324 7.12 -13.70 26.70
C LEU A 324 6.71 -13.09 25.34
N PRO A 325 7.50 -13.27 24.26
CA PRO A 325 7.22 -12.65 22.98
C PRO A 325 5.92 -13.16 22.32
N ALA A 326 5.42 -12.40 21.35
CA ALA A 326 4.21 -12.77 20.59
C ALA A 326 4.36 -14.12 19.88
N ARG A 327 3.30 -14.94 19.91
CA ARG A 327 3.23 -16.34 19.40
C ARG A 327 4.32 -17.30 19.89
N LYS A 328 5.05 -16.97 20.96
CA LYS A 328 6.10 -17.84 21.49
C LYS A 328 5.58 -18.71 22.63
N THR A 329 6.19 -19.89 22.72
CA THR A 329 6.02 -20.84 23.82
C THR A 329 7.36 -20.97 24.51
N VAL A 330 7.35 -20.87 25.84
CA VAL A 330 8.54 -21.03 26.69
C VAL A 330 8.25 -22.15 27.68
N VAL A 331 9.26 -22.98 27.91
CA VAL A 331 9.16 -24.12 28.83
C VAL A 331 9.98 -23.81 30.07
N PHE A 332 9.32 -23.76 31.22
CA PHE A 332 9.92 -23.62 32.54
C PHE A 332 10.03 -24.98 33.20
N ARG A 333 11.22 -25.31 33.70
CA ARG A 333 11.46 -26.52 34.49
C ARG A 333 11.57 -26.11 35.95
N LEU A 334 10.60 -26.53 36.75
CA LEU A 334 10.52 -26.27 38.17
C LEU A 334 10.92 -27.55 38.90
N SER A 335 11.85 -27.44 39.83
CA SER A 335 12.24 -28.52 40.72
C SER A 335 12.12 -28.00 42.14
N SER A 336 11.21 -28.57 42.92
CA SER A 336 11.13 -28.26 44.35
C SER A 336 11.09 -29.53 45.18
N GLY A 337 11.69 -29.44 46.35
CA GLY A 337 11.73 -30.54 47.28
C GLY A 337 12.13 -30.05 48.66
N ALA A 338 11.52 -30.66 49.66
CA ALA A 338 11.83 -30.40 51.05
C ALA A 338 11.72 -31.70 51.84
N ASP A 339 12.63 -31.90 52.80
CA ASP A 339 12.62 -33.09 53.64
C ASP A 339 11.60 -33.01 54.78
N ALA A 340 11.20 -31.82 55.20
CA ALA A 340 10.13 -31.62 56.19
C ALA A 340 9.58 -30.19 56.10
N VAL A 341 8.44 -30.03 55.42
CA VAL A 341 7.65 -28.79 55.46
C VAL A 341 6.45 -28.98 56.37
N SER A 342 6.26 -28.09 57.33
CA SER A 342 5.04 -28.03 58.13
C SER A 342 3.85 -27.68 57.23
N VAL A 343 2.86 -28.57 57.12
CA VAL A 343 1.65 -28.32 56.32
C VAL A 343 0.43 -28.35 57.21
N THR A 344 -0.50 -27.41 56.99
CA THR A 344 -1.80 -27.38 57.66
C THR A 344 -2.78 -28.33 56.98
N LEU A 345 -2.46 -29.63 56.98
CA LEU A 345 -3.38 -30.67 56.53
C LEU A 345 -4.41 -30.90 57.63
N GLY A 346 -5.65 -30.47 57.39
CA GLY A 346 -6.77 -30.79 58.27
C GLY A 346 -7.01 -32.30 58.36
N SER A 347 -7.95 -32.72 59.23
CA SER A 347 -8.31 -34.15 59.36
C SER A 347 -8.76 -34.78 58.04
N ALA A 348 -9.37 -33.98 57.16
CA ALA A 348 -9.73 -34.37 55.78
C ALA A 348 -8.48 -34.65 54.92
N GLY A 349 -7.50 -33.75 54.90
CA GLY A 349 -6.26 -33.89 54.13
C GLY A 349 -5.42 -35.09 54.56
N VAL A 350 -5.34 -35.36 55.88
CA VAL A 350 -4.66 -36.56 56.39
C VAL A 350 -5.39 -37.85 55.96
N LYS A 351 -6.72 -37.83 55.94
CA LYS A 351 -7.53 -38.96 55.47
C LYS A 351 -7.39 -39.17 53.96
N ALA A 352 -7.35 -38.09 53.18
CA ALA A 352 -7.12 -38.12 51.74
C ALA A 352 -5.72 -38.68 51.42
N TYR A 353 -4.69 -38.24 52.15
CA TYR A 353 -3.33 -38.76 52.03
C TYR A 353 -3.28 -40.27 52.26
N LYS A 354 -3.85 -40.79 53.36
CA LYS A 354 -3.85 -42.24 53.63
C LYS A 354 -4.51 -43.02 52.49
N LYS A 355 -5.68 -42.57 52.04
CA LYS A 355 -6.43 -43.20 50.94
C LYS A 355 -5.68 -43.20 49.60
N GLN A 356 -4.94 -42.12 49.31
CA GLN A 356 -4.17 -41.98 48.07
C GLN A 356 -2.83 -42.70 48.13
N SER A 357 -2.18 -42.72 49.31
CA SER A 357 -0.97 -43.47 49.59
C SER A 357 -1.17 -44.98 49.42
N ASP A 358 -2.33 -45.52 49.81
CA ASP A 358 -2.67 -46.94 49.58
C ASP A 358 -2.70 -47.31 48.09
N LYS A 359 -2.95 -46.33 47.22
CA LYS A 359 -3.01 -46.49 45.77
C LYS A 359 -1.72 -46.10 45.06
N GLY A 360 -0.77 -45.46 45.74
CA GLY A 360 0.46 -44.91 45.16
C GLY A 360 0.25 -43.73 44.18
N VAL A 361 -0.97 -43.18 44.10
CA VAL A 361 -1.32 -42.08 43.19
C VAL A 361 -1.85 -40.90 43.99
N PHE A 362 -1.17 -39.76 43.87
CA PHE A 362 -1.50 -38.53 44.56
C PHE A 362 -2.15 -37.53 43.60
N ASP A 363 -3.22 -36.89 44.06
CA ASP A 363 -3.91 -35.81 43.37
C ASP A 363 -3.39 -34.48 43.92
N ILE A 364 -2.55 -33.83 43.13
CA ILE A 364 -1.88 -32.57 43.47
C ILE A 364 -2.40 -31.52 42.48
N GLU A 365 -2.66 -30.30 42.95
CA GLU A 365 -3.00 -29.18 42.09
C GLU A 365 -1.85 -28.19 42.05
N ALA A 366 -1.44 -27.75 40.85
CA ALA A 366 -0.57 -26.59 40.70
C ALA A 366 -1.43 -25.38 40.32
N ALA A 367 -1.59 -24.44 41.25
CA ALA A 367 -2.28 -23.18 41.00
C ALA A 367 -1.26 -22.11 40.61
N LEU A 368 -1.36 -21.62 39.38
CA LEU A 368 -0.54 -20.53 38.87
C LEU A 368 -1.19 -19.20 39.23
N LEU A 369 -0.44 -18.33 39.90
CA LEU A 369 -0.86 -16.99 40.30
C LEU A 369 0.14 -15.97 39.79
N GLY A 370 -0.35 -14.92 39.12
CA GLY A 370 0.54 -13.89 38.61
C GLY A 370 -0.16 -12.64 38.12
N GLU A 371 0.67 -11.68 37.70
CA GLU A 371 0.21 -10.45 37.04
C GLU A 371 0.93 -10.28 35.70
N VAL A 372 0.15 -10.05 34.65
CA VAL A 372 0.64 -9.90 33.27
C VAL A 372 0.21 -8.56 32.68
N LYS A 373 1.11 -7.91 31.94
CA LYS A 373 0.85 -6.68 31.19
C LYS A 373 1.21 -6.90 29.73
N TYR A 374 0.39 -6.39 28.82
CA TYR A 374 0.65 -6.42 27.38
C TYR A 374 1.18 -5.08 26.91
N GLN A 375 2.03 -5.07 25.88
CA GLN A 375 2.80 -3.89 25.43
C GLN A 375 1.97 -2.63 25.13
N LEU A 376 0.67 -2.75 24.82
CA LEU A 376 -0.22 -1.61 24.54
C LEU A 376 -1.31 -1.37 25.61
N HIS A 377 -1.37 -2.21 26.65
CA HIS A 377 -2.32 -2.05 27.75
C HIS A 377 -1.62 -1.42 28.96
N SER A 378 -2.27 -0.43 29.57
CA SER A 378 -1.74 0.22 30.77
C SER A 378 -2.01 -0.59 32.04
N SER A 379 -3.05 -1.44 32.04
CA SER A 379 -3.46 -2.26 33.18
C SER A 379 -2.63 -3.54 33.31
N TRP A 380 -2.40 -3.94 34.56
CA TRP A 380 -1.91 -5.27 34.90
C TRP A 380 -3.12 -6.20 35.08
N CYS A 381 -3.11 -7.32 34.39
CA CYS A 381 -4.13 -8.35 34.45
C CYS A 381 -3.71 -9.42 35.45
N ARG A 382 -4.56 -9.69 36.45
CA ARG A 382 -4.38 -10.87 37.31
C ARG A 382 -4.63 -12.14 36.52
N LEU A 383 -3.78 -13.13 36.73
CA LEU A 383 -3.80 -14.40 36.04
C LEU A 383 -3.88 -15.52 37.08
N GLU A 384 -4.90 -16.35 36.95
CA GLU A 384 -5.13 -17.50 37.81
C GLU A 384 -5.40 -18.71 36.92
N ALA A 385 -4.62 -19.77 37.07
CA ALA A 385 -4.85 -21.03 36.35
C ALA A 385 -4.65 -22.22 37.28
N LYS A 386 -5.45 -23.25 37.11
CA LYS A 386 -5.34 -24.49 37.87
C LYS A 386 -4.95 -25.63 36.96
N CYS A 387 -3.86 -26.30 37.31
CA CYS A 387 -3.37 -27.47 36.61
C CYS A 387 -3.59 -28.70 37.51
N PRO A 388 -4.57 -29.58 37.22
CA PRO A 388 -4.73 -30.82 37.96
C PRO A 388 -3.61 -31.80 37.58
N LEU A 389 -2.90 -32.33 38.58
CA LEU A 389 -1.77 -33.26 38.42
C LEU A 389 -2.07 -34.56 39.15
N LYS A 390 -2.24 -35.64 38.39
CA LYS A 390 -2.32 -37.00 38.94
C LYS A 390 -0.97 -37.66 38.81
N LEU A 391 -0.22 -37.74 39.91
CA LEU A 391 1.16 -38.19 39.92
C LEU A 391 1.27 -39.53 40.63
N GLN A 392 1.98 -40.47 40.02
CA GLN A 392 2.38 -41.72 40.66
C GLN A 392 3.74 -41.54 41.32
N LEU A 393 3.96 -42.17 42.47
CA LEU A 393 5.23 -42.09 43.18
C LEU A 393 6.31 -42.88 42.44
N ALA A 394 7.39 -42.23 42.03
CA ALA A 394 8.48 -42.88 41.31
C ALA A 394 9.22 -43.87 42.23
N GLY A 395 9.17 -45.16 41.91
CA GLY A 395 9.89 -46.21 42.63
C GLY A 395 9.05 -47.38 43.16
N GLN A 396 7.72 -47.39 42.93
CA GLN A 396 6.88 -48.52 43.35
C GLN A 396 6.91 -49.70 42.35
N ASP A 397 7.14 -49.43 41.07
CA ASP A 397 7.39 -50.43 40.03
C ASP A 397 8.42 -49.86 39.04
N GLY A 398 9.48 -50.61 38.72
CA GLY A 398 10.64 -50.17 37.92
C GLY A 398 10.37 -49.84 36.44
N GLY A 399 9.15 -49.41 36.09
CA GLY A 399 8.78 -48.88 34.78
C GLY A 399 8.82 -47.36 34.74
N ALA A 400 9.12 -46.78 33.58
CA ALA A 400 9.05 -45.34 33.37
C ALA A 400 7.59 -44.86 33.56
N VAL A 401 7.32 -44.09 34.60
CA VAL A 401 6.03 -43.43 34.80
C VAL A 401 5.88 -42.35 33.73
N VAL A 402 5.10 -42.63 32.69
CA VAL A 402 4.83 -41.67 31.62
C VAL A 402 3.73 -40.73 32.08
N PHE A 403 4.08 -39.48 32.37
CA PHE A 403 3.10 -38.44 32.66
C PHE A 403 2.32 -38.09 31.38
N GLN A 404 0.99 -37.99 31.49
CA GLN A 404 0.17 -37.49 30.40
C GLN A 404 0.11 -35.98 30.46
N LYS A 405 0.47 -35.32 29.35
CA LYS A 405 0.34 -33.87 29.19
C LYS A 405 -1.05 -33.40 29.61
N THR A 406 -1.11 -32.42 30.53
CA THR A 406 -2.36 -31.82 30.98
C THR A 406 -2.41 -30.33 30.63
N SER A 407 -3.53 -29.90 30.06
CA SER A 407 -3.82 -28.46 29.89
C SER A 407 -4.36 -27.92 31.20
N CYS A 408 -3.87 -26.76 31.61
CA CYS A 408 -4.39 -26.08 32.79
C CYS A 408 -5.69 -25.34 32.44
N GLU A 409 -6.63 -25.31 33.38
CA GLU A 409 -7.83 -24.51 33.26
C GLU A 409 -7.56 -23.08 33.74
N VAL A 410 -7.67 -22.11 32.84
CA VAL A 410 -7.51 -20.70 33.20
C VAL A 410 -8.81 -20.22 33.82
N LEU A 411 -8.76 -19.92 35.12
CA LEU A 411 -9.88 -19.35 35.83
C LEU A 411 -9.98 -17.89 35.42
N ARG A 412 -11.11 -17.51 34.81
CA ARG A 412 -11.37 -16.15 34.31
C ARG A 412 -10.87 -15.10 35.30
N SER A 413 -10.01 -14.19 34.83
CA SER A 413 -9.49 -13.09 35.65
C SER A 413 -10.64 -12.25 36.19
N SER A 414 -10.62 -11.97 37.49
CA SER A 414 -11.70 -11.28 38.22
C SER A 414 -11.86 -9.78 37.87
N GLN A 415 -11.25 -9.26 36.80
CA GLN A 415 -11.34 -7.83 36.45
C GLN A 415 -11.76 -7.60 35.00
N ARG A 416 -12.81 -6.78 34.83
CA ARG A 416 -13.22 -6.20 33.54
C ARG A 416 -12.07 -5.32 33.03
N GLY A 417 -11.57 -5.59 31.82
CA GLY A 417 -10.48 -4.82 31.21
C GLY A 417 -9.29 -5.66 30.74
N CYS A 418 -9.39 -6.96 30.92
CA CYS A 418 -8.75 -8.01 30.13
C CYS A 418 -9.91 -8.77 29.45
#